data_AF-A0A0N4V9S0-F1
#
_entry.id   AF-A0A0N4V9S0-F1
#
_cell.length_a   1.000
_cell.length_b   1.000
_cell.length_c   1.000
_cell.angle_alpha   90.00
_cell.angle_beta   90.00
_cell.angle_gamma   90.00
#
_symmetry.space_group_name_H-M   'P 1'
#
loop_
_entity.id
_entity.type
_entity.pdbx_description
1 polymer ?
#
loop_
_entity_poly.entity_id
_entity_poly.type
_entity_poly.pdbx_seq_one_letter_code
_entity_poly.pdbx_strand_id
1 'polypeptide(L)'
;MWLLGLFICASDYFIRLLSLHFNIKNYFMFAIYLPCIVVMTRRHLLKNSSFKIMLFLGIIDIICLTACADIPGLLSITGTAYCDAPLFFYVLGSVAMANPLVFHNVVVMLSVVTMYSSISFRLLYCRRRRQVPSCQKRVIFFFCP
;
A
#
# COMPACT_ATOMS: atom_id res chain seq x y z
N MET A 1 27.83 -11.51 -34.88
CA MET A 1 26.35 -11.56 -34.95
C MET A 1 25.75 -12.57 -33.97
N TRP A 2 26.20 -13.83 -33.94
CA TRP A 2 25.70 -14.85 -33.00
C TRP A 2 25.88 -14.51 -31.50
N LEU A 3 27.01 -13.93 -31.10
CA LEU A 3 27.28 -13.49 -29.72
C LEU A 3 26.35 -12.35 -29.25
N LEU A 4 25.98 -11.43 -30.16
CA LEU A 4 25.03 -10.36 -29.85
C LEU A 4 23.62 -10.91 -29.63
N GLY A 5 23.19 -11.91 -30.41
CA GLY A 5 21.90 -12.58 -30.23
C GLY A 5 21.79 -13.33 -28.91
N LEU A 6 22.87 -14.00 -28.48
CA LEU A 6 22.94 -14.65 -27.16
C LEU A 6 22.88 -13.64 -26.00
N PHE A 7 23.53 -12.48 -26.15
CA PHE A 7 23.52 -11.44 -25.12
C PHE A 7 22.15 -10.77 -24.97
N ILE A 8 21.47 -10.50 -26.10
CA ILE A 8 20.11 -9.95 -26.10
C ILE A 8 19.14 -10.95 -25.48
N CYS A 9 19.20 -12.22 -25.88
CA CYS A 9 18.32 -13.27 -25.36
C CYS A 9 18.53 -13.53 -23.86
N ALA A 10 19.78 -13.48 -23.37
CA ALA A 10 20.08 -13.59 -21.94
C ALA A 10 19.52 -12.40 -21.15
N SER A 11 19.55 -11.19 -21.72
CA SER A 11 18.99 -9.98 -21.10
C SER A 11 17.46 -10.04 -21.01
N ASP A 12 16.79 -10.46 -22.09
CA ASP A 12 15.32 -10.65 -22.10
C ASP A 12 14.87 -11.72 -21.09
N TYR A 13 15.63 -12.82 -20.97
CA TYR A 13 15.34 -13.86 -19.99
C TYR A 13 15.48 -13.35 -18.55
N PHE A 14 16.54 -12.57 -18.28
CA PHE A 14 16.77 -11.96 -16.98
C PHE A 14 15.66 -10.98 -16.58
N ILE A 15 15.21 -10.14 -17.51
CA ILE A 15 14.10 -9.18 -17.28
C ILE A 15 12.81 -9.92 -16.95
N ARG A 16 12.45 -10.97 -17.71
CA ARG A 16 11.25 -11.79 -17.45
C ARG A 16 11.29 -12.47 -16.07
N LEU A 17 12.46 -12.96 -15.67
CA LEU A 17 12.64 -13.62 -14.37
C LEU A 17 12.52 -12.63 -13.21
N LEU A 18 13.05 -11.41 -13.38
CA LEU A 18 12.90 -10.31 -12.43
C LEU A 18 11.43 -9.87 -12.30
N SER A 19 10.72 -9.71 -13.42
CA SER A 19 9.29 -9.34 -13.45
C SER A 19 8.41 -10.39 -12.77
N LEU A 20 8.68 -11.68 -12.98
CA LEU A 20 7.98 -12.77 -12.28
C LEU A 20 8.18 -12.70 -10.76
N HIS A 21 9.42 -12.51 -10.32
CA HIS A 21 9.74 -12.41 -8.89
C HIS A 21 9.05 -11.20 -8.23
N PHE A 22 9.02 -10.06 -8.92
CA PHE A 22 8.33 -8.86 -8.44
C PHE A 22 6.81 -9.07 -8.33
N ASN A 23 6.19 -9.68 -9.35
CA ASN A 23 4.76 -9.98 -9.35
C ASN A 23 4.37 -10.93 -8.22
N ILE A 24 5.13 -12.02 -8.01
CA ILE A 24 4.85 -12.98 -6.92
C ILE A 24 4.87 -12.29 -5.56
N LYS A 25 5.86 -11.40 -5.32
CA LYS A 25 5.92 -10.59 -4.08
C LYS A 25 4.73 -9.65 -3.95
N ASN A 26 4.28 -9.05 -5.05
CA ASN A 26 3.12 -8.16 -5.09
C ASN A 26 1.84 -8.89 -4.65
N TYR A 27 1.57 -10.06 -5.23
CA TYR A 27 0.40 -10.89 -4.87
C TYR A 27 0.40 -11.31 -3.40
N PHE A 28 1.58 -11.64 -2.85
CA PHE A 28 1.71 -11.96 -1.43
C PHE A 28 1.35 -10.77 -0.52
N MET A 29 1.79 -9.55 -0.88
CA MET A 29 1.42 -8.33 -0.15
C MET A 29 -0.08 -8.06 -0.23
N PHE A 30 -0.69 -8.23 -1.41
CA PHE A 30 -2.13 -8.11 -1.60
C PHE A 30 -2.94 -9.05 -0.70
N ALA A 31 -2.49 -10.30 -0.58
CA ALA A 31 -3.13 -11.31 0.26
C ALA A 31 -3.13 -10.93 1.74
N ILE A 32 -2.14 -10.16 2.21
CA ILE A 32 -2.06 -9.66 3.59
C ILE A 32 -2.86 -8.36 3.76
N TYR A 33 -2.93 -7.52 2.72
CA TYR A 33 -3.68 -6.26 2.76
C TYR A 33 -5.20 -6.46 2.84
N LEU A 34 -5.74 -7.45 2.12
CA LEU A 34 -7.17 -7.79 2.13
C LEU A 34 -7.72 -8.06 3.55
N PRO A 35 -7.17 -8.98 4.36
CA PRO A 35 -7.66 -9.22 5.71
C PRO A 35 -7.45 -8.00 6.62
N CYS A 36 -6.38 -7.22 6.43
CA CYS A 36 -6.17 -5.97 7.17
C CYS A 36 -7.31 -4.97 6.96
N ILE A 37 -7.72 -4.74 5.71
CA ILE A 37 -8.82 -3.82 5.40
C ILE A 37 -10.16 -4.33 5.95
N VAL A 38 -10.41 -5.65 5.86
CA VAL A 38 -11.62 -6.27 6.39
C VAL A 38 -11.72 -6.09 7.92
N VAL A 39 -10.62 -6.25 8.66
CA VAL A 39 -10.59 -6.05 10.11
C VAL A 39 -10.77 -4.58 10.48
N MET A 40 -10.17 -3.65 9.73
CA MET A 40 -10.31 -2.22 9.97
C MET A 40 -11.72 -1.67 9.67
N THR A 41 -12.47 -2.34 8.79
CA THR A 41 -13.84 -1.95 8.41
C THR A 41 -14.87 -2.21 9.53
N ARG A 42 -14.47 -2.82 10.65
CA ARG A 42 -15.36 -3.02 11.80
C ARG A 42 -15.86 -1.67 12.34
N ARG A 43 -17.19 -1.51 12.40
CA ARG A 43 -17.90 -0.27 12.82
C ARG A 43 -17.39 0.33 14.13
N HIS A 44 -16.97 -0.50 15.07
CA HIS A 44 -16.46 -0.06 16.36
C HIS A 44 -15.12 0.69 16.25
N LEU A 45 -14.25 0.31 15.30
CA LEU A 45 -12.95 0.94 15.09
C LEU A 45 -13.07 2.19 14.19
N LEU A 46 -13.98 2.16 13.20
CA LEU A 46 -14.26 3.29 12.31
C LEU A 46 -14.83 4.54 13.02
N LYS A 47 -15.23 4.42 14.29
CA LYS A 47 -15.66 5.55 15.10
C LYS A 47 -14.52 6.55 15.36
N ASN A 48 -13.27 6.10 15.34
CA ASN A 48 -12.11 6.97 15.47
C ASN A 48 -11.64 7.43 14.08
N SER A 49 -11.42 8.74 13.93
CA SER A 49 -11.00 9.35 12.66
C SER A 49 -9.67 8.79 12.13
N SER A 50 -8.75 8.40 13.01
CA SER A 50 -7.43 7.84 12.62
C SER A 50 -7.54 6.55 11.82
N PHE A 51 -8.50 5.67 12.14
CA PHE A 51 -8.68 4.41 11.40
C PHE A 51 -9.23 4.64 9.98
N LYS A 52 -9.98 5.72 9.76
CA LYS A 52 -10.44 6.09 8.41
C LYS A 52 -9.28 6.50 7.50
N ILE A 53 -8.33 7.27 8.05
CA ILE A 53 -7.12 7.69 7.34
C ILE A 53 -6.24 6.47 7.02
N MET A 54 -6.08 5.55 7.98
CA MET A 54 -5.32 4.32 7.78
C MET A 54 -5.94 3.41 6.72
N LEU A 55 -7.28 3.31 6.69
CA LEU A 55 -7.99 2.56 5.66
C LEU A 55 -7.81 3.20 4.27
N PHE A 56 -7.90 4.53 4.18
CA PHE A 56 -7.66 5.27 2.94
C PHE A 56 -6.22 5.05 2.42
N LEU A 57 -5.23 5.06 3.31
CA LEU A 57 -3.85 4.78 2.96
C LEU A 57 -3.67 3.37 2.39
N GLY A 58 -4.34 2.36 2.96
CA GLY A 58 -4.30 0.99 2.44
C GLY A 58 -4.94 0.84 1.05
N ILE A 59 -5.98 1.62 0.74
CA ILE A 59 -6.58 1.64 -0.61
C ILE A 59 -5.61 2.26 -1.62
N ILE A 60 -4.95 3.37 -1.26
CA ILE A 60 -3.94 4.02 -2.11
C ILE A 60 -2.80 3.05 -2.41
N ASP A 61 -2.35 2.28 -1.41
CA ASP A 61 -1.25 1.34 -1.58
C ASP A 61 -1.60 0.23 -2.58
N ILE A 62 -2.81 -0.33 -2.49
CA ILE A 62 -3.33 -1.28 -3.48
C ILE A 62 -3.28 -0.70 -4.90
N ILE A 63 -3.77 0.53 -5.08
CA ILE A 63 -3.75 1.20 -6.40
C ILE A 63 -2.30 1.39 -6.88
N CYS A 64 -1.40 1.78 -5.97
CA CYS A 64 0.01 1.95 -6.27
C CYS A 64 0.68 0.65 -6.73
N LEU A 65 0.50 -0.44 -5.98
CA LEU A 65 1.04 -1.75 -6.33
C LEU A 65 0.54 -2.20 -7.71
N THR A 66 -0.74 -1.97 -8.03
CA THR A 66 -1.28 -2.34 -9.35
C THR A 66 -0.64 -1.55 -10.49
N ALA A 67 -0.48 -0.22 -10.32
CA ALA A 67 0.06 0.65 -11.35
C ALA A 67 1.58 0.48 -11.54
N CYS A 68 2.32 0.22 -10.45
CA CYS A 68 3.78 0.16 -10.47
C CYS A 68 4.34 -1.23 -10.82
N ALA A 69 3.65 -2.32 -10.48
CA ALA A 69 4.23 -3.67 -10.57
C ALA A 69 3.39 -4.66 -11.40
N ASP A 70 2.08 -4.75 -11.17
CA ASP A 70 1.22 -5.75 -11.84
C ASP A 70 1.09 -5.46 -13.34
N ILE A 71 0.62 -4.26 -13.68
CA ILE A 71 0.37 -3.88 -15.07
C ILE A 71 1.66 -3.87 -15.90
N PRO A 72 2.72 -3.10 -15.54
CA PRO A 72 3.96 -3.11 -16.31
C PRO A 72 4.66 -4.48 -16.29
N GLY A 73 4.51 -5.28 -15.23
CA GLY A 73 5.06 -6.63 -15.16
C GLY A 73 4.41 -7.60 -16.14
N LEU A 74 3.08 -7.54 -16.29
CA LEU A 74 2.36 -8.35 -17.28
C LEU A 74 2.69 -7.90 -18.71
N LEU A 75 2.73 -6.59 -18.96
CA LEU A 75 3.08 -6.05 -20.28
C LEU A 75 4.54 -6.39 -20.68
N SER A 76 5.45 -6.44 -19.72
CA SER A 76 6.84 -6.88 -19.92
C SER A 76 6.91 -8.35 -20.38
N ILE A 77 6.03 -9.22 -19.85
CA ILE A 77 5.97 -10.64 -20.26
C ILE A 77 5.37 -10.78 -21.67
N THR A 78 4.35 -10.00 -22.02
CA THR A 78 3.78 -10.01 -23.38
C THR A 78 4.70 -9.33 -24.40
N GLY A 79 5.75 -8.62 -23.96
CA GLY A 79 6.67 -7.90 -24.83
C GLY A 79 6.04 -6.64 -25.44
N THR A 80 4.94 -6.16 -24.86
CA THR A 80 4.21 -4.99 -25.32
C THR A 80 4.99 -3.74 -24.92
N ALA A 81 5.46 -2.99 -25.91
CA ALA A 81 6.32 -1.84 -25.69
C ALA A 81 5.50 -0.55 -25.58
N TYR A 82 6.17 0.53 -25.17
CA TYR A 82 5.58 1.88 -25.14
C TYR A 82 4.93 2.29 -26.48
N CYS A 83 5.42 1.72 -27.59
CA CYS A 83 4.94 1.97 -28.94
C CYS A 83 3.51 1.43 -29.20
N ASP A 84 3.08 0.39 -28.48
CA ASP A 84 1.76 -0.23 -28.70
C ASP A 84 0.63 0.56 -28.04
N ALA A 85 0.89 1.20 -26.89
CA ALA A 85 -0.13 1.91 -26.12
C ALA A 85 0.45 3.09 -25.30
N PRO A 86 0.92 4.18 -25.95
CA PRO A 86 1.64 5.27 -25.27
C PRO A 86 0.79 5.99 -24.21
N LEU A 87 -0.52 6.13 -24.47
CA LEU A 87 -1.47 6.74 -23.53
C LEU A 87 -1.61 5.94 -22.23
N PHE A 88 -1.60 4.61 -22.34
CA PHE A 88 -1.73 3.71 -21.19
C PHE A 88 -0.50 3.79 -20.27
N PHE A 89 0.70 3.69 -20.86
CA PHE A 89 1.94 3.83 -20.11
C PHE A 89 2.12 5.23 -19.51
N TYR A 90 1.65 6.28 -20.19
CA TYR A 90 1.68 7.64 -19.65
C TYR A 90 0.81 7.79 -18.39
N VAL A 91 -0.43 7.28 -18.43
CA VAL A 91 -1.33 7.32 -17.26
C VAL A 91 -0.75 6.49 -16.10
N LEU A 92 -0.25 5.29 -16.37
CA LEU A 92 0.40 4.45 -15.35
C LEU A 92 1.58 5.14 -14.69
N GLY A 93 2.47 5.72 -15.50
CA GLY A 93 3.60 6.50 -15.00
C GLY A 93 3.15 7.68 -14.15
N SER A 94 2.11 8.42 -14.56
CA SER A 94 1.60 9.55 -13.78
C SER A 94 1.02 9.13 -12.42
N VAL A 95 0.28 8.01 -12.38
CA VAL A 95 -0.30 7.48 -11.13
C VAL A 95 0.82 7.00 -10.20
N ALA A 96 1.80 6.29 -10.74
CA ALA A 96 2.97 5.82 -10.01
C ALA A 96 3.74 6.98 -9.37
N MET A 97 3.92 8.09 -10.09
CA MET A 97 4.64 9.26 -9.57
C MET A 97 3.81 10.13 -8.62
N ALA A 98 2.49 10.19 -8.78
CA ALA A 98 1.61 10.97 -7.90
C ALA A 98 1.45 10.34 -6.50
N ASN A 99 1.40 9.01 -6.43
CA ASN A 99 1.19 8.28 -5.18
C ASN A 99 2.21 8.59 -4.06
N PRO A 100 3.53 8.68 -4.26
CA PRO A 100 4.47 8.99 -3.18
C PRO A 100 4.24 10.36 -2.53
N LEU A 101 3.80 11.39 -3.30
CA LEU A 101 3.41 12.68 -2.73
C LEU A 101 2.17 12.55 -1.85
N VAL A 102 1.15 11.84 -2.32
CA VAL A 102 -0.08 11.59 -1.55
C VAL A 102 0.24 10.81 -0.28
N PHE A 103 1.04 9.75 -0.39
CA PHE A 103 1.44 8.90 0.72
C PHE A 103 2.15 9.72 1.80
N HIS A 104 3.14 10.54 1.43
CA HIS A 104 3.85 11.40 2.38
C HIS A 104 2.90 12.35 3.12
N ASN A 105 2.02 13.06 2.41
CA ASN A 105 1.07 13.98 3.02
C ASN A 105 0.09 13.26 3.96
N VAL A 106 -0.43 12.09 3.58
CA VAL A 106 -1.34 11.32 4.43
C VAL A 106 -0.62 10.79 5.69
N VAL A 107 0.63 10.37 5.57
CA VAL A 107 1.44 9.93 6.73
C VAL A 107 1.72 11.08 7.68
N VAL A 108 2.02 12.27 7.17
CA VAL A 108 2.17 13.49 8.00
C VAL A 108 0.86 13.82 8.72
N MET A 109 -0.27 13.73 8.04
CA MET A 109 -1.58 13.93 8.71
C MET A 109 -1.85 12.87 9.77
N LEU A 110 -1.48 11.60 9.50
CA LEU A 110 -1.63 10.52 10.46
C LEU A 110 -0.76 10.77 11.71
N SER A 111 0.49 11.23 11.56
CA SER A 111 1.37 11.52 12.69
C SER A 111 0.88 12.70 13.55
N VAL A 112 0.35 13.75 12.92
CA VAL A 112 -0.30 14.87 13.64
C VAL A 112 -1.54 14.39 14.40
N VAL A 113 -2.37 13.55 13.77
CA VAL A 113 -3.58 13.01 14.41
C VAL A 113 -3.25 12.05 15.55
N THR A 114 -2.22 11.20 15.42
CA THR A 114 -1.79 10.31 16.50
C THR A 114 -1.18 11.08 17.67
N MET A 115 -0.46 12.18 17.39
CA MET A 115 0.02 13.11 18.43
C MET A 115 -1.15 13.74 19.19
N TYR A 116 -2.15 14.29 18.48
CA TYR A 116 -3.34 14.88 19.10
C TYR A 116 -4.13 13.84 19.90
N SER A 117 -4.31 12.64 19.34
CA SER A 117 -4.98 11.53 20.00
C SER A 117 -4.26 11.13 21.29
N SER A 118 -2.92 11.12 21.32
CA SER A 118 -2.12 10.77 22.51
C SER A 118 -2.31 11.79 23.65
N ILE A 119 -2.42 13.08 23.31
CA ILE A 119 -2.72 14.14 24.29
C ILE A 119 -4.16 13.98 24.82
N SER A 120 -5.13 13.77 23.92
CA SER A 120 -6.54 13.59 24.28
C SER A 120 -6.75 12.34 25.14
N PHE A 121 -6.09 11.23 24.85
CA PHE A 121 -6.16 10.01 25.66
C PHE A 121 -5.54 10.19 27.05
N ARG A 122 -4.45 10.96 27.21
CA ARG A 122 -3.93 11.30 28.55
C ARG A 122 -4.92 12.12 29.37
N LEU A 123 -5.58 13.10 28.74
CA LEU A 123 -6.60 13.93 29.38
C LEU A 123 -7.88 13.13 29.71
N LEU A 124 -8.33 12.26 28.80
CA LEU A 124 -9.50 11.39 28.99
C LEU A 124 -9.21 10.21 29.92
N TYR A 125 -8.01 9.63 29.95
CA TYR A 125 -7.64 8.57 30.90
C TYR A 125 -7.64 9.09 32.33
N CYS A 126 -7.19 10.32 32.55
CA CYS A 126 -7.34 11.02 33.83
C CYS A 126 -8.83 11.17 34.23
N ARG A 127 -9.75 11.26 33.26
CA ARG A 127 -11.19 11.47 33.48
C ARG A 127 -12.07 10.20 33.41
N ARG A 128 -11.59 9.08 32.82
CA ARG A 128 -12.43 7.95 32.35
C ARG A 128 -11.98 6.57 32.84
N ARG A 129 -11.31 6.47 34.00
CA ARG A 129 -11.01 5.20 34.70
C ARG A 129 -12.23 4.31 35.05
N ARG A 130 -13.48 4.74 34.81
CA ARG A 130 -14.68 4.04 35.31
C ARG A 130 -15.45 3.14 34.32
N GLN A 131 -15.21 3.13 33.00
CA GLN A 131 -16.25 2.60 32.08
C GLN A 131 -15.83 1.88 30.79
N VAL A 132 -14.60 1.35 30.67
CA VAL A 132 -14.20 0.60 29.45
C VAL A 132 -14.16 -0.93 29.70
N PRO A 133 -15.00 -1.72 29.00
CA PRO A 133 -15.03 -3.18 29.13
C PRO A 133 -13.76 -3.84 28.54
N SER A 134 -13.38 -4.97 29.14
CA SER A 134 -12.09 -5.66 28.96
C SER A 134 -11.78 -6.18 27.54
N CYS A 135 -12.77 -6.27 26.65
CA CYS A 135 -12.60 -6.87 25.32
C CYS A 135 -11.89 -5.96 24.30
N GLN A 136 -11.92 -4.63 24.48
CA GLN A 136 -11.38 -3.69 23.50
C GLN A 136 -9.89 -3.32 23.71
N LYS A 137 -9.30 -3.73 24.84
CA LYS A 137 -7.92 -3.38 25.21
C LYS A 137 -6.86 -4.05 24.34
N ARG A 138 -7.15 -5.22 23.75
CA ARG A 138 -6.13 -6.05 23.07
C ARG A 138 -5.74 -5.54 21.67
N VAL A 139 -6.63 -4.87 20.95
CA VAL A 139 -6.36 -4.35 19.58
C VAL A 139 -5.69 -2.98 19.61
N ILE A 140 -5.99 -2.15 20.61
CA ILE A 140 -5.36 -0.82 20.78
C ILE A 140 -3.91 -0.97 21.27
N PHE A 141 -3.60 -2.00 22.07
CA PHE A 141 -2.25 -2.22 22.60
C PHE A 141 -1.21 -2.61 21.54
N PHE A 142 -1.64 -3.16 20.39
CA PHE A 142 -0.74 -3.49 19.28
C PHE A 142 -0.37 -2.27 18.42
N PHE A 143 -1.10 -1.17 18.58
CA PHE A 143 -0.94 0.07 17.80
C PHE A 143 -0.46 1.27 18.64
N CYS A 144 -0.24 1.06 19.94
CA CYS A 144 0.41 2.03 20.81
C CYS A 144 1.88 1.58 20.93
N PRO A 145 2.87 2.39 20.53
CA PRO A 145 4.27 2.10 20.78
C PRO A 145 4.58 2.07 22.28
#